data_AF-X1GRV5-F1
#
_entry.id   AF-X1GRV5-F1
#
_cell.length_a   1.000
_cell.length_b   1.000
_cell.length_c   1.000
_cell.angle_alpha   90.00
_cell.angle_beta   90.00
_cell.angle_gamma   90.00
#
_symmetry.space_group_name_H-M   'P 1'
#
loop_
_entity.id
_entity.type
_entity.pdbx_description
1 polymer ?
#
loop_
_entity_poly.entity_id
_entity_poly.type
_entity_poly.pdbx_seq_one_letter_code
_entity_poly.pdbx_strand_id
1 'polypeptide(L)'
;YRVYRYAHVLLWRAECAVELGDLVTALTYVNMIRARAANEVVMGRCRTFQQPSTVYGLSDVDYSLPAANYLVGQYASFPNQAYAREAVHWEFRLEFSMEGYRFFDLVRWGKAAETLNPYIAKDVQFRTFLTGAVFNAGQDEYQPIPQAQIDVQGSDILTQNPGY
;
A
#
# COMPACT_ATOMS: atom_id res chain seq x y z
N TYR A 1 -17.09 -5.97 7.66
CA TYR A 1 -15.62 -5.84 7.57
C TYR A 1 -15.02 -7.24 7.57
N ARG A 2 -14.14 -7.56 6.61
CA ARG A 2 -13.42 -8.84 6.55
C ARG A 2 -11.96 -8.53 6.87
N VAL A 3 -11.45 -9.03 7.99
CA VAL A 3 -10.06 -8.80 8.40
C VAL A 3 -9.14 -9.46 7.38
N TYR A 4 -9.28 -10.77 7.17
CA TYR A 4 -8.51 -11.48 6.15
C TYR A 4 -9.38 -12.03 5.03
N ARG A 5 -8.82 -12.01 3.83
CA ARG A 5 -9.42 -12.53 2.60
C ARG A 5 -8.47 -13.56 1.99
N TYR A 6 -8.97 -14.44 1.13
CA TYR A 6 -8.12 -15.43 0.46
C TYR A 6 -6.93 -14.80 -0.28
N ALA A 7 -7.10 -13.60 -0.84
CA ALA A 7 -6.02 -12.84 -1.45
C ALA A 7 -4.84 -12.56 -0.50
N HIS A 8 -5.09 -12.36 0.80
CA HIS A 8 -4.03 -12.18 1.79
C HIS A 8 -3.18 -13.44 1.89
N VAL A 9 -3.82 -14.61 1.99
CA VAL A 9 -3.13 -15.90 2.08
C VAL A 9 -2.29 -16.16 0.83
N LEU A 10 -2.82 -15.85 -0.36
CA LEU A 10 -2.09 -15.99 -1.61
C LEU A 10 -0.85 -15.07 -1.66
N LEU A 11 -1.01 -13.79 -1.32
CA LEU A 11 0.09 -12.83 -1.37
C LEU A 11 1.14 -13.05 -0.27
N TRP A 12 0.74 -13.45 0.95
CA TRP A 12 1.71 -13.86 1.98
C TRP A 12 2.48 -15.11 1.56
N ARG A 13 1.80 -16.11 0.97
CA ARG A 13 2.48 -17.31 0.47
C ARG A 13 3.41 -16.98 -0.69
N ALA A 14 3.03 -16.05 -1.57
CA ALA A 14 3.87 -15.55 -2.65
C ALA A 14 5.12 -14.85 -2.10
N GLU A 15 4.95 -14.00 -1.10
CA GLU A 15 6.05 -13.30 -0.43
C GLU A 15 7.03 -14.28 0.21
N CYS A 16 6.54 -15.26 0.99
CA CYS A 16 7.39 -16.31 1.54
C CYS A 16 8.10 -17.13 0.44
N ALA A 17 7.41 -17.41 -0.68
CA ALA A 17 8.01 -18.12 -1.81
C ALA A 17 9.18 -17.32 -2.42
N VAL A 18 9.01 -16.00 -2.57
CA VAL A 18 10.10 -15.11 -3.03
C VAL A 18 11.29 -15.21 -2.09
N GLU A 19 11.10 -15.08 -0.78
CA GLU A 19 12.22 -15.12 0.18
C GLU A 19 12.93 -16.48 0.22
N LEU A 20 12.21 -17.57 -0.05
CA LEU A 20 12.78 -18.92 -0.18
C LEU A 20 13.42 -19.20 -1.56
N GLY A 21 13.33 -18.26 -2.51
CA GLY A 21 13.86 -18.40 -3.86
C GLY A 21 12.96 -19.18 -4.83
N ASP A 22 11.76 -19.57 -4.41
CA ASP A 22 10.76 -20.24 -5.25
C ASP A 22 9.94 -19.21 -6.05
N LEU A 23 10.58 -18.66 -7.08
CA LEU A 23 9.99 -17.59 -7.91
C LEU A 23 8.83 -18.09 -8.78
N VAL A 24 8.80 -19.38 -9.10
CA VAL A 24 7.72 -19.99 -9.90
C VAL A 24 6.43 -19.98 -9.10
N THR A 25 6.46 -20.46 -7.85
CA THR A 25 5.30 -20.44 -6.97
C THR A 25 4.84 -19.01 -6.67
N ALA A 26 5.78 -18.09 -6.42
CA ALA A 26 5.46 -16.68 -6.22
C ALA A 26 4.70 -16.09 -7.42
N LEU A 27 5.20 -16.35 -8.63
CA LEU A 27 4.60 -15.90 -9.89
C LEU A 27 3.18 -16.46 -10.04
N THR A 28 2.97 -17.75 -9.75
CA THR A 28 1.65 -18.39 -9.82
C THR A 28 0.64 -17.65 -8.95
N TYR A 29 0.95 -17.41 -7.68
CA TYR A 29 0.01 -16.79 -6.74
C TYR A 29 -0.27 -15.33 -7.06
N VAL A 30 0.74 -14.56 -7.47
CA VAL A 30 0.54 -13.19 -7.96
C VAL A 30 -0.35 -13.17 -9.20
N ASN A 31 -0.10 -14.05 -10.16
CA ASN A 31 -0.87 -14.11 -11.40
C ASN A 31 -2.31 -14.60 -11.20
N MET A 32 -2.61 -15.35 -10.12
CA MET A 32 -4.00 -15.65 -9.73
C MET A 32 -4.76 -14.39 -9.32
N ILE A 33 -4.14 -13.50 -8.53
CA ILE A 33 -4.75 -12.22 -8.13
C ILE A 33 -5.00 -11.35 -9.34
N ARG A 34 -3.98 -11.18 -10.19
CA ARG A 34 -4.06 -10.35 -11.40
C ARG A 34 -5.06 -10.87 -12.41
N ALA A 35 -5.12 -12.19 -12.64
CA ALA A 35 -6.14 -12.80 -13.49
C ALA A 35 -7.56 -12.51 -12.98
N ARG A 36 -7.79 -12.61 -11.66
CA ARG A 36 -9.07 -12.27 -11.08
C ARG A 36 -9.39 -10.78 -11.25
N ALA A 37 -8.42 -9.90 -10.96
CA ALA A 37 -8.60 -8.46 -11.09
C ALA A 37 -8.89 -8.01 -12.54
N ALA A 38 -8.33 -8.71 -13.54
CA ALA A 38 -8.58 -8.43 -14.94
C ALA A 38 -10.01 -8.73 -15.42
N ASN A 39 -10.78 -9.51 -14.65
CA ASN A 39 -12.16 -9.87 -15.03
C ASN A 39 -13.18 -8.77 -14.74
N GLU A 40 -12.83 -7.76 -13.95
CA GLU A 40 -13.72 -6.67 -13.58
C GLU A 40 -13.12 -5.34 -14.00
N VAL A 41 -13.82 -4.64 -14.90
CA VAL A 41 -13.45 -3.30 -15.38
C VAL A 41 -14.57 -2.35 -14.99
N VAL A 42 -14.23 -1.33 -14.20
CA VAL A 42 -15.19 -0.26 -13.91
C VAL A 42 -15.23 0.66 -15.11
N MET A 43 -16.44 0.92 -15.61
CA MET A 43 -16.70 1.82 -16.74
C MET A 43 -17.06 3.22 -16.24
N GLY A 44 -16.89 4.22 -17.08
CA GLY A 44 -17.18 5.62 -16.73
C GLY A 44 -15.93 6.48 -16.66
N ARG A 45 -15.34 6.77 -17.83
CA ARG A 45 -14.17 7.64 -17.91
C ARG A 45 -14.56 9.11 -17.73
N CYS A 46 -14.01 9.76 -16.71
CA CYS A 46 -14.14 11.21 -16.56
C CYS A 46 -13.37 11.92 -17.68
N ARG A 47 -14.05 12.80 -18.42
CA ARG A 47 -13.46 13.59 -19.51
C ARG A 47 -12.85 14.91 -19.03
N THR A 48 -13.29 15.40 -17.87
CA THR A 48 -12.86 16.68 -17.29
C THR A 48 -12.15 16.43 -15.95
N PHE A 49 -11.07 17.19 -15.71
CA PHE A 49 -10.32 17.18 -14.45
C PHE A 49 -10.37 18.54 -13.73
N GLN A 50 -11.20 19.46 -14.25
CA GLN A 50 -11.45 20.77 -13.69
C GLN A 50 -12.89 20.81 -13.19
N GLN A 51 -13.09 21.26 -11.96
CA GLN A 51 -14.42 21.46 -11.42
C GLN A 51 -15.09 22.64 -12.15
N PRO A 52 -16.21 22.44 -12.87
CA PRO A 52 -16.91 23.54 -13.51
C PRO A 52 -17.53 24.46 -12.45
N SER A 53 -17.55 25.78 -12.71
CA SER A 53 -18.13 26.76 -11.78
C SER A 53 -19.67 26.74 -11.74
N THR A 54 -20.33 26.05 -12.68
CA THR A 54 -21.79 26.13 -12.87
C THR A 54 -22.49 24.79 -13.08
N VAL A 55 -21.79 23.65 -13.15
CA VAL A 55 -22.41 22.34 -13.45
C VAL A 55 -21.96 21.28 -12.45
N TYR A 56 -22.93 20.76 -11.70
CA TYR A 56 -22.86 19.48 -11.00
C TYR A 56 -23.70 18.48 -11.78
N GLY A 57 -23.09 17.65 -12.61
CA GLY A 57 -23.81 16.66 -13.41
C GLY A 57 -22.91 15.52 -13.89
N LEU A 58 -23.50 14.33 -14.07
CA LEU A 58 -22.84 13.13 -14.61
C LEU A 58 -22.52 13.24 -16.12
N SER A 59 -22.72 14.41 -16.74
CA SER A 59 -22.56 14.64 -18.19
C SER A 59 -21.13 14.46 -18.68
N ASP A 60 -20.15 14.53 -17.78
CA ASP A 60 -18.73 14.47 -18.10
C ASP A 60 -18.14 13.05 -17.98
N VAL A 61 -18.99 12.06 -17.70
CA VAL A 61 -18.61 10.65 -17.54
C VAL A 61 -18.99 9.86 -18.78
N ASP A 62 -18.00 9.28 -19.45
CA ASP A 62 -18.20 8.37 -20.57
C ASP A 62 -18.26 6.92 -20.10
N TYR A 63 -19.48 6.40 -19.93
CA TYR A 63 -19.73 5.01 -19.53
C TYR A 63 -19.44 3.97 -20.61
N SER A 64 -19.11 4.38 -21.85
CA SER A 64 -18.66 3.45 -22.89
C SER A 64 -17.17 3.10 -22.80
N LEU A 65 -16.41 3.83 -21.98
CA LEU A 65 -14.98 3.66 -21.82
C LEU A 65 -14.61 3.21 -20.39
N PRO A 66 -13.53 2.42 -20.23
CA PRO A 66 -13.00 2.10 -18.91
C PRO A 66 -12.64 3.36 -18.11
N ALA A 67 -12.97 3.35 -16.82
CA ALA A 67 -12.76 4.48 -15.91
C ALA A 67 -11.27 4.82 -15.73
N ALA A 68 -10.39 3.84 -15.89
CA ALA A 68 -8.94 3.98 -15.78
C ALA A 68 -8.22 3.11 -16.82
N ASN A 69 -6.90 3.31 -16.94
CA ASN A 69 -6.03 2.36 -17.63
C ASN A 69 -5.66 1.21 -16.67
N TYR A 70 -6.33 0.06 -16.83
CA TYR A 70 -6.15 -1.09 -15.94
C TYR A 70 -4.88 -1.89 -16.31
N LEU A 71 -3.76 -1.56 -15.66
CA LEU A 71 -2.49 -2.27 -15.84
C LEU A 71 -2.41 -3.54 -14.97
N VAL A 72 -3.37 -4.45 -15.15
CA VAL A 72 -3.55 -5.69 -14.35
C VAL A 72 -3.17 -6.97 -15.12
N GLY A 73 -2.52 -6.86 -16.28
CA GLY A 73 -2.05 -8.03 -17.04
C GLY A 73 -1.04 -8.88 -16.28
N GLN A 74 -1.07 -10.20 -16.45
CA GLN A 74 -0.20 -11.14 -15.73
C GLN A 74 1.29 -10.89 -16.02
N TYR A 75 2.14 -11.15 -15.02
CA TYR A 75 3.59 -11.16 -15.20
C TYR A 75 4.01 -12.38 -16.03
N ALA A 76 4.90 -12.18 -17.00
CA ALA A 76 5.42 -13.27 -17.83
C ALA A 76 6.42 -14.15 -17.06
N SER A 77 7.28 -13.53 -16.25
CA SER A 77 8.25 -14.23 -15.40
C SER A 77 8.74 -13.32 -14.27
N PHE A 78 9.34 -13.93 -13.25
CA PHE A 78 10.12 -13.24 -12.22
C PHE A 78 11.61 -13.52 -12.46
N PRO A 79 12.36 -12.58 -13.07
CA PRO A 79 13.73 -12.84 -13.54
C PRO A 79 14.75 -12.99 -12.40
N ASN A 80 14.45 -12.43 -11.23
CA ASN A 80 15.26 -12.57 -10.02
C ASN A 80 14.42 -12.27 -8.78
N GLN A 81 14.96 -12.61 -7.61
CA GLN A 81 14.28 -12.44 -6.33
C GLN A 81 13.94 -10.98 -6.01
N ALA A 82 14.84 -10.04 -6.33
CA ALA A 82 14.60 -8.62 -6.06
C ALA A 82 13.41 -8.08 -6.86
N TYR A 83 13.32 -8.41 -8.15
CA TYR A 83 12.17 -8.07 -8.98
C TYR A 83 10.88 -8.69 -8.44
N ALA A 84 10.93 -9.99 -8.08
CA ALA A 84 9.77 -10.70 -7.56
C ALA A 84 9.25 -10.07 -6.26
N ARG A 85 10.16 -9.66 -5.37
CA ARG A 85 9.82 -8.98 -4.11
C ARG A 85 9.09 -7.67 -4.36
N GLU A 86 9.62 -6.82 -5.24
CA GLU A 86 8.95 -5.56 -5.58
C GLU A 86 7.61 -5.78 -6.29
N ALA A 87 7.50 -6.80 -7.15
CA ALA A 87 6.23 -7.16 -7.77
C ALA A 87 5.19 -7.60 -6.73
N VAL A 88 5.56 -8.45 -5.77
CA VAL A 88 4.67 -8.87 -4.67
C VAL A 88 4.27 -7.67 -3.81
N HIS A 89 5.22 -6.81 -3.42
CA HIS A 89 4.93 -5.59 -2.64
C HIS A 89 3.98 -4.64 -3.38
N TRP A 90 4.09 -4.57 -4.71
CA TRP A 90 3.19 -3.80 -5.55
C TRP A 90 1.77 -4.38 -5.55
N GLU A 91 1.63 -5.71 -5.62
CA GLU A 91 0.32 -6.36 -5.54
C GLU A 91 -0.36 -6.14 -4.18
N PHE A 92 0.37 -6.21 -3.05
CA PHE A 92 -0.17 -5.83 -1.74
C PHE A 92 -0.75 -4.41 -1.76
N ARG A 93 -0.03 -3.46 -2.37
CA ARG A 93 -0.48 -2.07 -2.47
C ARG A 93 -1.76 -1.92 -3.28
N LEU A 94 -1.87 -2.64 -4.39
CA LEU A 94 -3.03 -2.53 -5.29
C LEU A 94 -4.26 -3.25 -4.71
N GLU A 95 -4.09 -4.49 -4.27
CA GLU A 95 -5.19 -5.38 -3.84
C GLU A 95 -5.80 -4.95 -2.51
N PHE A 96 -5.03 -4.30 -1.61
CA PHE A 96 -5.47 -3.92 -0.26
C PHE A 96 -5.48 -2.40 -0.03
N SER A 97 -5.58 -1.63 -1.11
CA SER A 97 -5.70 -0.18 -1.02
C SER A 97 -6.92 0.21 -0.17
N MET A 98 -6.74 1.18 0.72
CA MET A 98 -7.78 1.66 1.65
C MET A 98 -8.28 0.63 2.68
N GLU A 99 -7.59 -0.51 2.86
CA GLU A 99 -7.95 -1.54 3.85
C GLU A 99 -7.11 -1.47 5.15
N GLY A 100 -6.18 -0.51 5.26
CA GLY A 100 -5.43 -0.24 6.51
C GLY A 100 -4.10 -1.00 6.67
N TYR A 101 -3.66 -1.76 5.67
CA TYR A 101 -2.45 -2.60 5.79
C TYR A 101 -1.14 -1.90 5.39
N ARG A 102 -1.22 -0.89 4.54
CA ARG A 102 -0.04 -0.31 3.87
C ARG A 102 1.05 0.15 4.83
N PHE A 103 0.70 0.78 5.95
CA PHE A 103 1.69 1.26 6.92
C PHE A 103 2.47 0.09 7.54
N PHE A 104 1.76 -0.93 8.01
CA PHE A 104 2.36 -2.13 8.62
C PHE A 104 3.23 -2.90 7.62
N ASP A 105 2.80 -2.99 6.36
CA ASP A 105 3.60 -3.58 5.28
C ASP A 105 4.91 -2.80 5.06
N LEU A 106 4.85 -1.46 5.02
CA LEU A 106 6.06 -0.65 4.86
C LEU A 106 7.02 -0.79 6.05
N VAL A 107 6.51 -0.87 7.27
CA VAL A 107 7.32 -1.05 8.49
C VAL A 107 8.00 -2.42 8.48
N ARG A 108 7.26 -3.52 8.26
CA ARG A 108 7.83 -4.87 8.27
C ARG A 108 8.86 -5.11 7.15
N TRP A 109 8.74 -4.38 6.04
CA TRP A 109 9.73 -4.41 4.96
C TRP A 109 10.94 -3.48 5.19
N GLY A 110 10.91 -2.64 6.23
CA GLY A 110 11.93 -1.61 6.44
C GLY A 110 11.92 -0.50 5.38
N LYS A 111 10.79 -0.27 4.69
CA LYS A 111 10.64 0.72 3.61
C LYS A 111 9.80 1.95 3.98
N ALA A 112 9.46 2.10 5.27
CA ALA A 112 8.59 3.17 5.76
C ALA A 112 9.15 4.56 5.45
N ALA A 113 10.34 4.90 5.94
CA ALA A 113 10.97 6.20 5.68
C ALA A 113 11.25 6.43 4.18
N GLU A 114 11.74 5.41 3.48
CA GLU A 114 12.00 5.44 2.03
C GLU A 114 10.73 5.77 1.22
N THR A 115 9.56 5.32 1.68
CA THR A 115 8.29 5.53 0.96
C THR A 115 7.57 6.79 1.41
N LEU A 116 7.50 7.04 2.73
CA LEU A 116 6.66 8.10 3.30
C LEU A 116 7.29 9.48 3.13
N ASN A 117 8.61 9.63 3.25
CA ASN A 117 9.24 10.95 3.09
C ASN A 117 9.10 11.49 1.65
N PRO A 118 9.33 10.71 0.58
CA PRO A 118 9.01 11.15 -0.78
C PRO A 118 7.53 11.43 -1.01
N TYR A 119 6.63 10.66 -0.38
CA TYR A 119 5.19 10.93 -0.42
C TYR A 119 4.87 12.29 0.21
N ILE A 120 5.37 12.58 1.41
CA ILE A 120 5.17 13.86 2.12
C ILE A 120 5.71 15.03 1.28
N ALA A 121 6.93 14.91 0.75
CA ALA A 121 7.57 15.95 -0.07
C ALA A 121 6.78 16.26 -1.35
N LYS A 122 6.10 15.26 -1.92
CA LYS A 122 5.21 15.45 -3.07
C LYS A 122 3.88 16.06 -2.66
N ASP A 123 3.26 15.54 -1.60
CA ASP A 123 1.87 15.86 -1.25
C ASP A 123 1.74 17.21 -0.52
N VAL A 124 2.80 17.71 0.10
CA VAL A 124 2.83 19.06 0.70
C VAL A 124 2.51 20.18 -0.31
N GLN A 125 2.76 19.94 -1.60
CA GLN A 125 2.40 20.86 -2.69
C GLN A 125 0.88 21.08 -2.79
N PHE A 126 0.09 20.12 -2.30
CA PHE A 126 -1.38 20.14 -2.33
C PHE A 126 -1.99 20.22 -0.94
N ARG A 127 -1.25 19.79 0.11
CA ARG A 127 -1.73 19.66 1.49
C ARG A 127 -0.81 20.41 2.45
N THR A 128 -1.15 21.66 2.71
CA THR A 128 -0.33 22.55 3.56
C THR A 128 -0.15 22.08 5.00
N PHE A 129 -1.06 21.25 5.53
CA PHE A 129 -0.93 20.66 6.86
C PHE A 129 0.24 19.65 6.98
N LEU A 130 0.84 19.22 5.87
CA LEU A 130 2.05 18.40 5.85
C LEU A 130 3.33 19.25 5.92
N THR A 131 3.24 20.57 6.00
CA THR A 131 4.42 21.45 6.08
C THR A 131 5.25 21.11 7.32
N GLY A 132 6.52 20.78 7.12
CA GLY A 132 7.43 20.38 8.19
C GLY A 132 7.26 18.94 8.67
N ALA A 133 6.33 18.16 8.10
CA ALA A 133 6.20 16.74 8.42
C ALA A 133 7.41 15.95 7.93
N VAL A 134 7.92 15.07 8.79
CA VAL A 134 9.04 14.17 8.52
C VAL A 134 8.71 12.84 9.19
N PHE A 135 8.97 11.74 8.49
CA PHE A 135 8.99 10.40 9.09
C PHE A 135 10.43 10.08 9.53
N ASN A 136 10.65 9.92 10.83
CA ASN A 136 11.94 9.65 11.44
C ASN A 136 12.15 8.13 11.57
N ALA A 137 13.11 7.61 10.81
CA ALA A 137 13.47 6.21 10.86
C ALA A 137 14.06 5.82 12.22
N GLY A 138 13.61 4.69 12.78
CA GLY A 138 13.99 4.22 14.11
C GLY A 138 13.20 4.84 15.26
N GLN A 139 12.16 5.62 14.97
CA GLN A 139 11.26 6.21 15.95
C GLN A 139 9.79 6.01 15.52
N ASP A 140 9.41 6.52 14.34
CA ASP A 140 8.01 6.64 13.94
C ASP A 140 7.40 5.34 13.39
N GLU A 141 8.15 4.24 13.35
CA GLU A 141 7.65 2.91 12.96
C GLU A 141 6.62 2.36 13.95
N TYR A 142 6.71 2.73 15.22
CA TYR A 142 5.85 2.26 16.29
C TYR A 142 5.30 3.44 17.09
N GLN A 143 4.07 3.30 17.59
CA GLN A 143 3.49 4.30 18.48
C GLN A 143 4.27 4.35 19.80
N PRO A 144 4.38 5.53 20.44
CA PRO A 144 4.95 5.62 21.78
C PRO A 144 4.12 4.80 22.76
N ILE A 145 4.77 4.13 23.69
CA ILE A 145 4.10 3.54 24.83
C ILE A 145 3.47 4.68 25.64
N PRO A 146 2.17 4.63 25.98
CA PRO A 146 1.53 5.72 26.70
C PRO A 146 2.22 6.00 28.04
N GLN A 147 2.65 7.25 28.25
CA GLN A 147 3.46 7.64 29.42
C GLN A 147 2.80 7.23 30.76
N ALA A 148 1.48 7.40 30.87
CA ALA A 148 0.73 7.00 32.06
C ALA A 148 0.88 5.51 32.42
N GLN A 149 1.13 4.63 31.45
CA GLN A 149 1.36 3.20 31.74
C GLN A 149 2.78 2.98 32.28
N ILE A 150 3.77 3.72 31.78
CA ILE A 150 5.14 3.69 32.30
C ILE A 150 5.18 4.23 33.72
N ASP A 151 4.48 5.33 33.99
CA ASP A 151 4.42 5.96 35.32
C ASP A 151 3.82 5.02 36.38
N VAL A 152 2.86 4.17 35.99
CA VAL A 152 2.24 3.17 36.87
C VAL A 152 3.14 1.95 37.09
N GLN A 153 3.77 1.44 36.02
CA GLN A 153 4.50 0.17 36.06
C GLN A 153 5.97 0.32 36.50
N GLY A 154 6.59 1.49 36.25
CA GLY A 154 8.03 1.71 36.37
C GLY A 154 8.76 1.49 35.05
N SER A 155 9.70 2.39 34.73
CA SER A 155 10.47 2.38 33.47
C SER A 155 11.50 1.25 33.38
N ASP A 156 11.85 0.66 34.53
CA ASP A 156 12.66 -0.55 34.66
C ASP A 156 11.93 -1.81 34.19
N ILE A 157 10.60 -1.79 34.18
CA ILE A 157 9.76 -2.90 33.71
C ILE A 157 9.17 -2.59 32.33
N LEU A 158 8.65 -1.38 32.13
CA LEU A 158 8.05 -0.93 30.87
C LEU A 158 8.92 0.17 30.23
N THR A 159 9.90 -0.27 29.45
CA THR A 159 10.82 0.63 28.74
C THR A 159 10.20 1.18 27.47
N GLN A 160 10.37 2.48 27.23
CA GLN A 160 9.86 3.18 26.05
C GLN A 160 10.49 2.68 24.74
N ASN A 161 9.75 2.83 23.64
CA ASN A 161 10.27 2.62 22.29
C ASN A 161 11.40 3.61 21.96
N PRO A 162 12.38 3.22 21.14
CA PRO A 162 13.46 4.12 20.75
C PRO A 162 12.94 5.44 20.15
N GLY A 163 13.54 6.56 20.57
CA GLY A 163 13.22 7.90 20.05
C GLY A 163 12.05 8.62 20.74
N TYR A 164 11.38 8.02 21.73
CA TYR A 164 10.32 8.65 22.52
C TYR A 164 10.69 8.85 24.00
#